data_AF-A0A0G1QX46-F1
#
_entry.id   AF-A0A0G1QX46-F1
#
_cell.length_a   1.000
_cell.length_b   1.000
_cell.length_c   1.000
_cell.angle_alpha   90.00
_cell.angle_beta   90.00
_cell.angle_gamma   90.00
#
_symmetry.space_group_name_H-M   'P 1'
#
loop_
_entity.id
_entity.type
_entity.pdbx_description
1 polymer ?
#
loop_
_entity_poly.entity_id
_entity_poly.type
_entity_poly.pdbx_seq_one_letter_code
_entity_poly.pdbx_strand_id
1 'polypeptide(L)'
;MKNFSKFVLSLAMVAVIGLLGAKGVFAFNERTIICSGGSYFDKYGPSQYWYEHSGYGWCNKTSPGWCENGQCSDQSPYNGVSRSMWKTYSGCSLSNYARWNMGNIAQWSYWYTFVPNGYSTTTAAPFSITYNGGSTYNFTINQNAYNNRWISLPTTSNYYQVMNTWLDDDTCESPSTQIGFDETEICKEANSSSAYCPGSHNP
;
A
#
# COMPACT_ATOMS: atom_id res chain seq x y z
N MET A 1 53.14 16.69 -40.61
CA MET A 1 52.64 15.98 -39.40
C MET A 1 51.90 16.94 -38.45
N LYS A 2 50.75 17.51 -38.85
CA LYS A 2 49.94 18.37 -37.96
C LYS A 2 48.44 18.03 -37.94
N ASN A 3 47.99 17.06 -38.76
CA ASN A 3 46.57 16.71 -38.89
C ASN A 3 46.19 15.34 -38.31
N PHE A 4 47.18 14.54 -37.87
CA PHE A 4 46.91 13.23 -37.23
C PHE A 4 46.58 13.34 -35.73
N SER A 5 46.97 14.44 -35.08
CA SER A 5 46.73 14.67 -33.65
C SER A 5 45.26 15.01 -33.34
N LYS A 6 44.53 15.64 -34.28
CA LYS A 6 43.13 16.03 -34.07
C LYS A 6 42.14 14.86 -34.21
N PHE A 7 42.49 13.83 -34.97
CA PHE A 7 41.65 12.65 -35.18
C PHE A 7 41.76 11.64 -34.03
N VAL A 8 42.92 11.58 -33.37
CA VAL A 8 43.15 10.69 -32.22
C VAL A 8 42.56 11.27 -30.92
N LEU A 9 42.54 12.61 -30.77
CA LEU A 9 41.90 13.25 -29.62
C LEU A 9 40.36 13.24 -29.69
N SER A 10 39.75 13.26 -30.88
CA SER A 10 38.29 13.15 -30.99
C SER A 10 37.79 11.72 -30.73
N LEU A 11 38.55 10.69 -31.14
CA LEU A 11 38.21 9.29 -30.83
C LEU A 11 38.33 8.97 -29.34
N ALA A 12 39.32 9.57 -28.64
CA ALA A 12 39.47 9.42 -27.20
C ALA A 12 38.35 10.11 -26.40
N MET A 13 37.81 11.23 -26.87
CA MET A 13 36.68 11.90 -26.23
C MET A 13 35.35 11.16 -26.44
N VAL A 14 35.15 10.54 -27.60
CA VAL A 14 33.96 9.70 -27.87
C VAL A 14 34.04 8.37 -27.11
N ALA A 15 35.24 7.80 -26.91
CA ALA A 15 35.41 6.61 -26.08
C ALA A 15 35.20 6.89 -24.58
N VAL A 16 35.60 8.07 -24.07
CA VAL A 16 35.38 8.44 -22.66
C VAL A 16 33.91 8.81 -22.38
N ILE A 17 33.18 9.36 -23.36
CA ILE A 17 31.73 9.53 -23.24
C ILE A 17 30.98 8.19 -23.42
N GLY A 18 31.53 7.27 -24.22
CA GLY A 18 30.97 5.91 -24.40
C GLY A 18 31.18 4.95 -23.23
N LEU A 19 32.18 5.19 -22.37
CA LEU A 19 32.51 4.34 -21.20
C LEU A 19 31.99 4.88 -19.86
N LEU A 20 31.37 6.06 -19.83
CA LEU A 20 30.58 6.55 -18.69
C LEU A 20 29.06 6.36 -18.89
N GLY A 21 28.63 5.91 -20.06
CA GLY A 21 27.22 5.67 -20.42
C GLY A 21 26.70 4.28 -20.09
N ALA A 22 27.37 3.52 -19.22
CA ALA A 22 26.92 2.18 -18.84
C ALA A 22 26.92 2.00 -17.31
N LYS A 23 26.09 2.77 -16.61
CA LYS A 23 25.39 2.31 -15.40
C LYS A 23 24.03 3.00 -15.30
N GLY A 24 23.01 2.23 -15.64
CA GLY A 24 21.62 2.65 -15.56
C GLY A 24 20.94 2.71 -16.92
N VAL A 25 20.85 1.57 -17.62
CA VAL A 25 19.56 1.28 -18.25
C VAL A 25 18.58 1.32 -17.07
N PHE A 26 17.82 2.41 -16.94
CA PHE A 26 16.63 2.36 -16.12
C PHE A 26 15.77 1.31 -16.79
N ALA A 27 15.83 0.07 -16.28
CA ALA A 27 14.67 -0.79 -16.38
C ALA A 27 13.55 0.06 -15.79
N PHE A 28 12.74 0.65 -16.67
CA PHE A 28 11.50 1.27 -16.25
C PHE A 28 10.79 0.18 -15.47
N ASN A 29 10.69 0.35 -14.14
CA ASN A 29 10.04 -0.56 -13.22
C ASN A 29 8.73 -1.06 -13.85
N GLU A 30 8.75 -2.24 -14.45
CA GLU A 30 7.57 -2.90 -15.00
C GLU A 30 6.58 -3.24 -13.87
N ARG A 31 7.11 -3.31 -12.64
CA ARG A 31 6.38 -3.57 -11.41
C ARG A 31 6.94 -2.75 -10.25
N THR A 32 6.08 -2.27 -9.37
CA THR A 32 6.47 -1.71 -8.06
C THR A 32 5.37 -1.98 -7.07
N ILE A 33 5.67 -2.77 -6.03
CA ILE A 33 4.75 -3.04 -4.93
C ILE A 33 5.28 -2.40 -3.65
N ILE A 34 4.44 -1.62 -2.97
CA ILE A 34 4.71 -1.04 -1.66
C ILE A 34 3.58 -1.46 -0.75
N CYS A 35 3.88 -2.27 0.26
CA CYS A 35 2.94 -2.66 1.29
C CYS A 35 3.44 -2.23 2.67
N SER A 36 2.54 -2.15 3.65
CA SER A 36 2.95 -1.89 5.04
C SER A 36 3.80 -3.02 5.64
N GLY A 37 3.60 -4.26 5.19
CA GLY A 37 4.48 -5.38 5.51
C GLY A 37 4.65 -5.61 7.02
N GLY A 38 3.55 -5.56 7.78
CA GLY A 38 3.60 -5.72 9.23
C GLY A 38 4.27 -4.55 9.98
N SER A 39 4.57 -3.43 9.31
CA SER A 39 4.76 -2.13 9.99
C SER A 39 3.41 -1.52 10.41
N TYR A 40 2.32 -2.16 9.98
CA TYR A 40 0.92 -1.81 10.20
C TYR A 40 0.63 -0.38 9.79
N PHE A 41 0.53 0.57 10.71
CA PHE A 41 0.07 1.93 10.44
C PHE A 41 0.26 2.78 11.67
N ASP A 42 0.37 4.10 11.54
CA ASP A 42 0.31 5.00 12.69
C ASP A 42 -1.11 5.02 13.27
N LYS A 43 -1.23 4.85 14.59
CA LYS A 43 -2.51 4.89 15.34
C LYS A 43 -2.74 6.24 15.99
N TYR A 44 -3.94 6.77 15.83
CA TYR A 44 -4.37 8.00 16.48
C TYR A 44 -5.66 7.76 17.28
N GLY A 45 -5.89 8.59 18.29
CA GLY A 45 -7.04 8.48 19.20
C GLY A 45 -6.76 7.75 20.53
N PRO A 46 -7.79 7.59 21.38
CA PRO A 46 -7.65 6.96 22.69
C PRO A 46 -7.19 5.50 22.61
N SER A 47 -6.12 5.16 23.33
CA SER A 47 -5.53 3.81 23.31
C SER A 47 -6.49 2.71 23.77
N GLN A 48 -7.41 3.03 24.68
CA GLN A 48 -8.40 2.09 25.22
C GLN A 48 -9.42 1.57 24.20
N TYR A 49 -9.50 2.16 23.01
CA TYR A 49 -10.40 1.74 21.92
C TYR A 49 -9.69 0.95 20.81
N TRP A 50 -8.37 0.82 20.92
CA TRP A 50 -7.57 0.00 20.01
C TRP A 50 -7.42 -1.41 20.58
N TYR A 51 -7.97 -2.41 19.90
CA TYR A 51 -7.86 -3.82 20.30
C TYR A 51 -7.10 -4.62 19.26
N GLU A 52 -6.05 -5.30 19.69
CA GLU A 52 -5.24 -6.15 18.83
C GLU A 52 -5.67 -7.62 18.95
N HIS A 53 -5.68 -8.33 17.82
CA HIS A 53 -6.12 -9.72 17.76
C HIS A 53 -5.14 -10.57 16.94
N SER A 54 -4.64 -11.66 17.55
CA SER A 54 -3.69 -12.59 16.94
C SER A 54 -4.33 -13.48 15.87
N GLY A 55 -3.61 -13.73 14.77
CA GLY A 55 -4.03 -14.71 13.76
C GLY A 55 -5.19 -14.27 12.87
N TYR A 56 -5.56 -12.98 12.90
CA TYR A 56 -6.62 -12.43 12.04
C TYR A 56 -6.09 -11.50 10.95
N GLY A 57 -4.82 -11.09 11.02
CA GLY A 57 -4.19 -10.27 9.99
C GLY A 57 -3.80 -11.07 8.75
N TRP A 58 -3.60 -10.36 7.64
CA TRP A 58 -3.16 -10.87 6.34
C TRP A 58 -1.94 -11.77 6.48
N CYS A 59 -1.01 -11.35 7.34
CA CYS A 59 0.20 -12.07 7.65
C CYS A 59 0.01 -13.49 8.21
N ASN A 60 -1.20 -13.86 8.62
CA ASN A 60 -1.51 -15.24 9.00
C ASN A 60 -1.62 -16.19 7.80
N LYS A 61 -1.72 -15.69 6.56
CA LYS A 61 -1.73 -16.55 5.36
C LYS A 61 -0.33 -17.04 5.00
N THR A 62 -0.12 -18.34 5.10
CA THR A 62 1.05 -19.03 4.57
C THR A 62 1.00 -19.09 3.02
N SER A 63 1.74 -18.20 2.35
CA SER A 63 2.23 -18.28 0.94
C SER A 63 1.34 -17.79 -0.23
N PRO A 64 1.92 -17.28 -1.36
CA PRO A 64 3.16 -16.52 -1.50
C PRO A 64 2.89 -15.00 -1.42
N GLY A 65 3.84 -14.26 -0.87
CA GLY A 65 3.70 -12.84 -0.57
C GLY A 65 3.48 -11.98 -1.82
N TRP A 66 2.32 -11.32 -1.87
CA TRP A 66 2.04 -10.21 -2.79
C TRP A 66 2.94 -9.00 -2.47
N CYS A 67 3.34 -8.84 -1.21
CA CYS A 67 4.46 -7.99 -0.83
C CYS A 67 5.78 -8.49 -1.45
N GLU A 68 6.28 -7.77 -2.47
CA GLU A 68 7.67 -7.90 -2.90
C GLU A 68 8.57 -7.69 -1.67
N ASN A 69 9.32 -8.75 -1.30
CA ASN A 69 10.30 -8.85 -0.20
C ASN A 69 9.92 -9.70 1.01
N GLY A 70 8.77 -10.38 1.03
CA GLY A 70 8.48 -11.30 2.14
C GLY A 70 8.45 -10.59 3.50
N GLN A 71 8.17 -9.29 3.50
CA GLN A 71 8.04 -8.43 4.68
C GLN A 71 6.72 -8.71 5.38
N CYS A 72 6.31 -9.96 5.50
CA CYS A 72 5.27 -10.26 6.46
C CYS A 72 5.95 -10.37 7.81
N SER A 73 5.85 -9.32 8.63
CA SER A 73 6.24 -9.46 10.03
C SER A 73 5.29 -10.45 10.69
N ASP A 74 5.83 -11.58 11.17
CA ASP A 74 5.04 -12.55 11.94
C ASP A 74 4.53 -11.97 13.26
N GLN A 75 4.97 -10.76 13.66
CA GLN A 75 4.62 -10.08 14.89
C GLN A 75 4.31 -8.60 14.67
N SER A 76 3.35 -8.06 15.41
CA SER A 76 3.10 -6.62 15.43
C SER A 76 4.21 -5.83 16.13
N PRO A 77 4.59 -4.67 15.58
CA PRO A 77 5.60 -3.79 16.15
C PRO A 77 5.10 -3.07 17.40
N TYR A 78 3.81 -3.15 17.71
CA TYR A 78 3.21 -2.52 18.88
C TYR A 78 3.34 -3.37 20.13
N ASN A 79 2.86 -4.62 20.09
CA ASN A 79 2.81 -5.48 21.26
C ASN A 79 3.41 -6.88 21.02
N GLY A 80 4.04 -7.13 19.88
CA GLY A 80 4.63 -8.44 19.56
C GLY A 80 3.61 -9.55 19.30
N VAL A 81 2.32 -9.21 19.15
CA VAL A 81 1.26 -10.19 18.90
C VAL A 81 1.43 -10.78 17.51
N SER A 82 1.41 -12.12 17.40
CA SER A 82 1.71 -12.77 16.14
C SER A 82 0.57 -12.62 15.13
N ARG A 83 0.93 -12.24 13.89
CA ARG A 83 0.03 -12.16 12.72
C ARG A 83 -1.25 -11.41 13.04
N SER A 84 -1.08 -10.31 13.76
CA SER A 84 -2.16 -9.56 14.36
C SER A 84 -2.89 -8.73 13.32
N MET A 85 -4.14 -8.37 13.63
CA MET A 85 -4.82 -7.20 13.11
C MET A 85 -5.28 -6.35 14.30
N TRP A 86 -5.76 -5.15 14.02
CA TRP A 86 -6.35 -4.27 15.01
C TRP A 86 -7.81 -3.97 14.67
N LYS A 87 -8.61 -3.67 15.69
CA LYS A 87 -9.93 -3.10 15.50
C LYS A 87 -10.22 -1.92 16.42
N THR A 88 -11.19 -1.12 16.02
CA THR A 88 -11.98 -0.26 16.91
C THR A 88 -13.48 -0.52 16.66
N TYR A 89 -14.33 0.21 17.37
CA TYR A 89 -15.78 0.22 17.20
C TYR A 89 -16.21 1.48 16.48
N SER A 90 -17.21 1.37 15.60
CA SER A 90 -17.73 2.54 14.90
C SER A 90 -18.50 3.47 15.84
N GLY A 91 -18.39 4.77 15.56
CA GLY A 91 -19.18 5.83 16.16
C GLY A 91 -19.88 6.68 15.10
N CYS A 92 -20.47 7.80 15.55
CA CYS A 92 -20.96 8.87 14.67
C CYS A 92 -20.18 10.18 14.90
N SER A 93 -18.92 10.01 15.31
CA SER A 93 -17.93 11.05 15.46
C SER A 93 -16.55 10.40 15.51
N LEU A 94 -15.60 10.94 14.76
CA LEU A 94 -14.22 10.50 14.74
C LEU A 94 -13.63 10.38 16.16
N SER A 95 -13.21 9.16 16.53
CA SER A 95 -12.55 8.86 17.80
C SER A 95 -11.15 8.27 17.58
N ASN A 96 -11.03 7.32 16.66
CA ASN A 96 -9.79 6.63 16.34
C ASN A 96 -9.61 6.53 14.82
N TYR A 97 -8.36 6.68 14.37
CA TYR A 97 -8.02 6.56 12.96
C TYR A 97 -6.58 6.09 12.77
N ALA A 98 -6.31 5.53 11.60
CA ALA A 98 -5.03 4.97 11.23
C ALA A 98 -4.48 5.64 9.97
N ARG A 99 -3.15 5.69 9.86
CA ARG A 99 -2.45 6.14 8.65
C ARG A 99 -1.41 5.12 8.20
N TRP A 100 -1.49 4.71 6.94
CA TRP A 100 -0.42 3.99 6.25
C TRP A 100 0.34 4.96 5.34
N ASN A 101 1.66 5.01 5.47
CA ASN A 101 2.52 5.79 4.56
C ASN A 101 2.96 4.90 3.39
N MET A 102 2.58 5.30 2.18
CA MET A 102 2.76 4.54 0.93
C MET A 102 4.01 4.97 0.15
N GLY A 103 4.99 5.60 0.80
CA GLY A 103 6.31 5.88 0.24
C GLY A 103 6.37 7.04 -0.76
N ASN A 104 5.23 7.63 -1.16
CA ASN A 104 5.16 8.85 -1.98
C ASN A 104 5.97 8.74 -3.30
N ILE A 105 5.83 7.63 -4.00
CA ILE A 105 6.57 7.36 -5.24
C ILE A 105 5.85 7.99 -6.43
N ALA A 106 6.57 8.77 -7.25
CA ALA A 106 6.06 9.49 -8.42
C ALA A 106 5.66 8.55 -9.58
N GLN A 107 4.58 7.78 -9.42
CA GLN A 107 4.11 6.76 -10.36
C GLN A 107 2.59 6.58 -10.31
N TRP A 108 2.00 6.06 -11.39
CA TRP A 108 0.61 5.59 -11.38
C TRP A 108 0.53 4.21 -10.71
N SER A 109 -0.34 4.08 -9.72
CA SER A 109 -0.53 2.82 -8.99
C SER A 109 -1.99 2.56 -8.67
N TYR A 110 -2.34 1.29 -8.61
CA TYR A 110 -3.56 0.81 -7.97
C TYR A 110 -3.36 0.77 -6.46
N TRP A 111 -4.43 1.00 -5.72
CA TRP A 111 -4.46 0.93 -4.27
C TRP A 111 -5.27 -0.27 -3.81
N TYR A 112 -4.82 -0.89 -2.72
CA TYR A 112 -5.46 -2.04 -2.10
C TYR A 112 -5.42 -1.95 -0.58
N THR A 113 -6.40 -2.59 0.05
CA THR A 113 -6.42 -2.87 1.49
C THR A 113 -6.82 -4.31 1.73
N PHE A 114 -6.25 -4.93 2.75
CA PHE A 114 -6.70 -6.24 3.22
C PHE A 114 -7.79 -6.04 4.26
N VAL A 115 -8.94 -6.66 4.04
CA VAL A 115 -10.00 -6.73 5.02
C VAL A 115 -9.82 -8.02 5.84
N PRO A 116 -9.60 -7.91 7.17
CA PRO A 116 -9.40 -9.06 8.04
C PRO A 116 -10.57 -10.05 8.04
N ASN A 117 -10.27 -11.31 8.40
CA ASN A 117 -11.29 -12.37 8.48
C ASN A 117 -12.27 -12.21 9.66
N GLY A 118 -11.90 -11.41 10.66
CA GLY A 118 -12.70 -11.19 11.85
C GLY A 118 -12.54 -9.77 12.34
N TYR A 119 -13.47 -9.32 13.19
CA TYR A 119 -13.45 -7.98 13.78
C TYR A 119 -13.55 -6.83 12.75
N SER A 120 -14.24 -7.08 11.64
CA SER A 120 -14.43 -6.14 10.52
C SER A 120 -15.86 -6.27 10.00
N THR A 121 -16.82 -5.73 10.77
CA THR A 121 -18.27 -5.92 10.54
C THR A 121 -18.98 -4.67 10.05
N THR A 122 -18.27 -3.54 9.93
CA THR A 122 -18.82 -2.34 9.28
C THR A 122 -19.15 -2.61 7.80
N THR A 123 -20.24 -2.01 7.34
CA THR A 123 -20.64 -2.01 5.94
C THR A 123 -20.15 -0.79 5.17
N ALA A 124 -19.54 0.18 5.85
CA ALA A 124 -19.18 1.47 5.30
C ALA A 124 -17.87 2.02 5.88
N ALA A 125 -16.82 1.18 5.99
CA ALA A 125 -15.51 1.59 6.50
C ALA A 125 -14.97 2.80 5.70
N PRO A 126 -14.78 3.98 6.32
CA PRO A 126 -14.38 5.20 5.63
C PRO A 126 -12.88 5.22 5.39
N PHE A 127 -12.51 5.07 4.13
CA PHE A 127 -11.13 5.20 3.70
C PHE A 127 -10.91 6.53 2.98
N SER A 128 -9.69 7.04 3.10
CA SER A 128 -9.20 8.08 2.20
C SER A 128 -7.79 7.79 1.73
N ILE A 129 -7.48 8.21 0.50
CA ILE A 129 -6.12 8.23 -0.01
C ILE A 129 -5.72 9.65 -0.36
N THR A 130 -4.46 9.99 -0.07
CA THR A 130 -3.83 11.22 -0.53
C THR A 130 -2.91 10.92 -1.71
N TYR A 131 -2.94 11.73 -2.75
CA TYR A 131 -2.20 11.50 -3.99
C TYR A 131 -1.77 12.82 -4.66
N ASN A 132 -0.87 12.74 -5.65
CA ASN A 132 -0.42 13.87 -6.48
C ASN A 132 -0.06 15.14 -5.68
N GLY A 133 0.74 14.98 -4.63
CA GLY A 133 1.21 16.10 -3.80
C GLY A 133 0.18 16.74 -2.86
N GLY A 134 -1.05 16.22 -2.77
CA GLY A 134 -2.00 16.64 -1.72
C GLY A 134 -3.49 16.45 -2.04
N SER A 135 -3.85 16.03 -3.25
CA SER A 135 -5.23 15.68 -3.58
C SER A 135 -5.73 14.52 -2.72
N THR A 136 -7.01 14.51 -2.39
CA THR A 136 -7.63 13.47 -1.54
C THR A 136 -8.80 12.81 -2.25
N TYR A 137 -8.92 11.50 -2.11
CA TYR A 137 -10.09 10.74 -2.56
C TYR A 137 -10.65 9.94 -1.38
N ASN A 138 -11.92 10.18 -1.05
CA ASN A 138 -12.63 9.52 0.04
C ASN A 138 -13.61 8.50 -0.53
N PHE A 139 -13.71 7.33 0.09
CA PHE A 139 -14.57 6.23 -0.34
C PHE A 139 -14.87 5.32 0.86
N THR A 140 -15.84 4.42 0.70
CA THR A 140 -16.17 3.44 1.74
C THR A 140 -15.98 2.02 1.24
N ILE A 141 -15.64 1.11 2.16
CA ILE A 141 -15.55 -0.34 1.90
C ILE A 141 -16.49 -1.08 2.84
N ASN A 142 -17.26 -2.02 2.28
CA ASN A 142 -18.06 -2.95 3.07
C ASN A 142 -17.17 -4.08 3.61
N GLN A 143 -16.58 -3.88 4.78
CA GLN A 143 -15.71 -4.89 5.38
C GLN A 143 -16.47 -6.18 5.73
N ASN A 144 -17.75 -6.08 6.07
CA ASN A 144 -18.59 -7.24 6.35
C ASN A 144 -18.78 -8.16 5.14
N ALA A 145 -18.90 -7.59 3.93
CA ALA A 145 -19.06 -8.35 2.69
C ALA A 145 -17.74 -8.91 2.14
N TYR A 146 -16.62 -8.30 2.53
CA TYR A 146 -15.32 -8.56 1.93
C TYR A 146 -14.30 -9.11 2.93
N ASN A 147 -14.71 -9.94 3.87
CA ASN A 147 -13.78 -10.49 4.85
C ASN A 147 -12.68 -11.39 4.23
N ASN A 148 -11.50 -11.42 4.86
CA ASN A 148 -10.36 -12.28 4.52
C ASN A 148 -9.86 -12.14 3.07
N ARG A 149 -9.85 -10.93 2.52
CA ARG A 149 -9.42 -10.68 1.14
C ARG A 149 -8.86 -9.28 0.96
N TRP A 150 -8.01 -9.16 -0.05
CA TRP A 150 -7.61 -7.88 -0.61
C TRP A 150 -8.73 -7.29 -1.45
N ILE A 151 -8.93 -5.98 -1.31
CA ILE A 151 -9.94 -5.19 -2.00
C ILE A 151 -9.27 -3.95 -2.58
N SER A 152 -9.58 -3.64 -3.84
CA SER A 152 -9.15 -2.41 -4.49
C SER A 152 -10.10 -1.26 -4.17
N LEU A 153 -9.82 -0.09 -4.73
CA LEU A 153 -10.82 0.97 -4.77
C LEU A 153 -12.14 0.46 -5.36
N PRO A 154 -13.30 1.05 -4.97
CA PRO A 154 -14.60 0.77 -5.60
C PRO A 154 -14.69 1.17 -7.09
N THR A 155 -13.56 1.61 -7.67
CA THR A 155 -13.42 2.04 -9.06
C THR A 155 -12.26 1.27 -9.70
N THR A 156 -12.19 1.29 -11.03
CA THR A 156 -11.05 0.76 -11.79
C THR A 156 -9.89 1.77 -11.91
N SER A 157 -9.94 2.86 -11.13
CA SER A 157 -9.01 3.98 -11.25
C SER A 157 -7.66 3.69 -10.59
N ASN A 158 -6.60 4.21 -11.20
CA ASN A 158 -5.29 4.34 -10.60
C ASN A 158 -5.04 5.81 -10.25
N TYR A 159 -4.08 6.04 -9.35
CA TYR A 159 -3.75 7.39 -8.89
C TYR A 159 -2.25 7.62 -9.02
N TYR A 160 -1.87 8.81 -9.49
CA TYR A 160 -0.48 9.21 -9.56
C TYR A 160 0.02 9.61 -8.18
N GLN A 161 1.13 9.02 -7.77
CA GLN A 161 1.82 9.34 -6.53
C GLN A 161 0.92 9.20 -5.31
N VAL A 162 0.42 7.99 -5.05
CA VAL A 162 -0.29 7.68 -3.80
C VAL A 162 0.68 7.85 -2.63
N MET A 163 0.29 8.62 -1.63
CA MET A 163 1.16 9.05 -0.53
C MET A 163 0.75 8.42 0.80
N ASN A 164 -0.50 8.60 1.22
CA ASN A 164 -1.00 8.03 2.47
C ASN A 164 -2.39 7.43 2.26
N THR A 165 -2.65 6.36 3.00
CA THR A 165 -3.98 5.79 3.20
C THR A 165 -4.43 6.11 4.62
N TRP A 166 -5.70 6.46 4.79
CA TRP A 166 -6.33 6.64 6.08
C TRP A 166 -7.56 5.75 6.19
N LEU A 167 -7.82 5.28 7.40
CA LEU A 167 -9.06 4.62 7.79
C LEU A 167 -9.49 5.21 9.13
N ASP A 168 -10.73 5.66 9.22
CA ASP A 168 -11.29 6.19 10.45
C ASP A 168 -12.49 5.38 10.96
N ASP A 169 -13.01 5.77 12.12
CA ASP A 169 -14.08 5.05 12.81
C ASP A 169 -15.46 5.72 12.80
N ASP A 170 -15.63 6.75 11.96
CA ASP A 170 -16.86 7.50 11.83
C ASP A 170 -17.76 6.96 10.71
N THR A 171 -18.47 5.86 10.99
CA THR A 171 -19.39 5.25 10.02
C THR A 171 -20.85 5.68 10.22
N CYS A 172 -21.17 6.26 11.38
CA CYS A 172 -22.53 6.53 11.86
C CYS A 172 -23.47 5.30 11.80
N GLU A 173 -22.94 4.08 11.84
CA GLU A 173 -23.74 2.85 11.84
C GLU A 173 -24.35 2.58 13.23
N SER A 174 -25.57 2.03 13.23
CA SER A 174 -26.28 1.61 14.45
C SER A 174 -26.91 0.21 14.26
N PRO A 175 -26.69 -0.74 15.18
CA PRO A 175 -25.78 -0.65 16.33
C PRO A 175 -24.31 -0.49 15.90
N SER A 176 -23.46 -0.08 16.85
CA SER A 176 -22.01 0.05 16.59
C SER A 176 -21.44 -1.25 16.04
N THR A 177 -20.67 -1.11 14.95
CA THR A 177 -20.02 -2.19 14.22
C THR A 177 -18.52 -2.18 14.52
N GLN A 178 -17.80 -3.20 14.07
CA GLN A 178 -16.35 -3.30 14.25
C GLN A 178 -15.65 -2.89 12.96
N ILE A 179 -14.57 -2.13 13.08
CA ILE A 179 -13.75 -1.69 11.95
C ILE A 179 -12.40 -2.33 12.11
N GLY A 180 -11.97 -3.09 11.11
CA GLY A 180 -10.68 -3.76 11.09
C GLY A 180 -9.60 -2.97 10.37
N PHE A 181 -8.40 -3.02 10.93
CA PHE A 181 -7.21 -2.31 10.48
C PHE A 181 -6.08 -3.33 10.35
N ASP A 182 -5.47 -3.37 9.18
CA ASP A 182 -4.41 -4.35 8.90
C ASP A 182 -3.43 -3.81 7.85
N GLU A 183 -3.44 -4.37 6.64
CA GLU A 183 -2.46 -4.09 5.62
C GLU A 183 -3.03 -3.26 4.47
N THR A 184 -2.22 -2.35 3.95
CA THR A 184 -2.51 -1.64 2.70
C THR A 184 -1.34 -1.78 1.74
N GLU A 185 -1.64 -1.69 0.45
CA GLU A 185 -0.67 -1.84 -0.61
C GLU A 185 -0.95 -0.84 -1.74
N ILE A 186 0.11 -0.31 -2.36
CA ILE A 186 0.05 0.21 -3.71
C ILE A 186 0.85 -0.65 -4.66
N CYS A 187 0.26 -0.92 -5.81
CA CYS A 187 0.85 -1.78 -6.81
C CYS A 187 0.79 -1.08 -8.18
N LYS A 188 1.95 -0.93 -8.80
CA LYS A 188 2.09 -0.56 -10.21
C LYS A 188 2.41 -1.82 -10.99
N GLU A 189 1.67 -2.05 -12.06
CA GLU A 189 1.99 -3.04 -13.08
C GLU A 189 1.80 -2.45 -14.47
N ALA A 190 2.56 -2.96 -15.45
CA ALA A 190 2.47 -2.52 -16.84
C ALA A 190 1.11 -2.84 -17.48
N ASN A 191 0.44 -3.91 -17.05
CA ASN A 191 -0.82 -4.41 -17.63
C ASN A 191 -1.83 -4.76 -16.52
N SER A 192 -3.12 -4.49 -16.74
CA SER A 192 -4.24 -4.68 -15.80
C SER A 192 -4.68 -6.14 -15.56
N SER A 193 -3.80 -7.12 -15.78
CA SER A 193 -4.14 -8.55 -15.73
C SER A 193 -3.07 -9.40 -15.03
N SER A 194 -2.18 -8.78 -14.26
CA SER A 194 -1.01 -9.47 -13.76
C SER A 194 -1.26 -10.22 -12.44
N ALA A 195 -0.45 -11.26 -12.24
CA ALA A 195 -0.51 -12.21 -11.15
C ALA A 195 0.28 -11.76 -9.90
N TYR A 196 0.69 -10.48 -9.82
CA TYR A 196 1.50 -9.96 -8.72
C TYR A 196 0.90 -8.76 -7.96
N CYS A 197 -0.14 -8.08 -8.47
CA CYS A 197 -1.06 -7.31 -7.61
C CYS A 197 -2.19 -8.23 -7.11
N PRO A 198 -2.75 -8.00 -5.90
CA PRO A 198 -3.93 -8.72 -5.45
C PRO A 198 -5.05 -8.67 -6.51
N GLY A 199 -5.51 -9.85 -6.95
CA GLY A 199 -6.12 -10.07 -8.27
C GLY A 199 -7.32 -9.20 -8.67
N SER A 200 -7.55 -9.12 -9.99
CA SER A 200 -8.62 -8.41 -10.73
C SER A 200 -8.90 -6.99 -10.24
N HIS A 201 -8.41 -5.98 -10.97
CA HIS A 201 -8.71 -4.55 -10.72
C HIS A 201 -10.19 -4.16 -10.93
N ASN A 202 -11.10 -5.14 -10.91
CA ASN A 202 -12.55 -4.98 -10.97
C ASN A 202 -13.16 -5.56 -9.67
N PRO A 203 -13.92 -4.75 -8.90
CA PRO A 203 -14.64 -5.21 -7.72
C PRO A 203 -15.69 -6.29 -8.02
#